data_AF-A0A9E6CQS1-F1
#
_entry.id   AF-A0A9E6CQS1-F1
#
_cell.length_a   1.000
_cell.length_b   1.000
_cell.length_c   1.000
_cell.angle_alpha   90.00
_cell.angle_beta   90.00
_cell.angle_gamma   90.00
#
_symmetry.space_group_name_H-M   'P 1'
#
loop_
_entity.id
_entity.type
_entity.pdbx_description
1 polymer ?
#
loop_
_entity_poly.entity_id
_entity_poly.type
_entity_poly.pdbx_seq_one_letter_code
_entity_poly.pdbx_strand_id
1 'polypeptide(L)'
;MSRLQETYNELCVAKIERRDINKMMQDELAHSARYKEINEDMKRLREEKKSIENDVKSNALKDAQRMDDLKLEIMSLNELLSDLSLNMYIAKEQVEILDAANQRWVPSFKVAFKKD
;
A
#
# COMPACT_ATOMS: atom_id res chain seq x y z
N MET A 1 -20.46 12.99 23.14
CA MET A 1 -20.69 11.99 22.07
C MET A 1 -20.08 10.68 22.55
N SER A 2 -20.08 9.58 21.78
CA SER A 2 -19.26 8.43 22.17
C SER A 2 -17.78 8.78 21.98
N ARG A 3 -16.90 8.26 22.85
CA ARG A 3 -15.44 8.43 22.70
C ARG A 3 -14.94 7.98 21.32
N LEU A 4 -15.58 6.95 20.74
CA LEU A 4 -15.32 6.49 19.38
C LEU A 4 -15.57 7.58 18.33
N GLN A 5 -16.72 8.25 18.42
CA GLN A 5 -17.09 9.33 17.51
C GLN A 5 -16.16 10.54 17.67
N GLU A 6 -15.78 10.88 18.91
CA GLU A 6 -14.86 11.98 19.21
C GLU A 6 -13.47 11.71 18.61
N THR A 7 -12.89 10.54 18.83
CA THR A 7 -11.61 10.14 18.22
C THR A 7 -11.68 10.09 16.69
N TYR A 8 -12.80 9.63 16.12
CA TYR A 8 -12.98 9.63 14.66
C TYR A 8 -13.03 11.06 14.10
N ASN A 9 -13.70 11.98 14.79
CA ASN A 9 -13.77 13.38 14.40
C ASN A 9 -12.38 14.04 14.47
N GLU A 10 -11.64 13.82 15.55
CA GLU A 10 -10.25 14.31 15.69
C GLU A 10 -9.34 13.79 14.56
N LEU A 11 -9.45 12.49 14.24
CA LEU A 11 -8.73 11.89 13.11
C LEU A 11 -9.09 12.56 11.78
N CYS A 12 -10.35 12.91 11.56
CA CYS A 12 -10.79 13.58 10.35
C CYS A 12 -10.21 14.99 10.26
N VAL A 13 -10.23 15.76 11.35
CA VAL A 13 -9.64 17.10 11.41
C VAL A 13 -8.14 17.04 11.10
N ALA A 14 -7.40 16.15 11.76
CA ALA A 14 -5.96 15.98 11.50
C ALA A 14 -5.65 15.56 10.05
N LYS A 15 -6.49 14.70 9.45
CA LYS A 15 -6.35 14.31 8.03
C LYS A 15 -6.58 15.48 7.08
N ILE A 16 -7.54 16.35 7.37
CA ILE A 16 -7.84 17.55 6.58
C ILE A 16 -6.66 18.52 6.67
N GLU A 17 -6.20 18.84 7.88
CA GLU A 17 -5.06 19.74 8.10
C GLU A 17 -3.81 19.25 7.39
N ARG A 18 -3.45 17.96 7.54
CA ARG A 18 -2.32 17.36 6.81
C ARG A 18 -2.46 17.49 5.30
N ARG A 19 -3.68 17.27 4.78
CA ARG A 19 -3.94 17.38 3.33
C ARG A 19 -3.75 18.81 2.86
N ASP A 20 -4.20 19.78 3.64
CA ASP A 20 -4.14 21.19 3.26
C ASP A 20 -2.70 21.71 3.31
N ILE A 21 -1.91 21.31 4.33
CA ILE A 21 -0.46 21.56 4.38
C ILE A 21 0.25 20.95 3.17
N ASN A 22 -0.04 19.68 2.86
CA ASN A 22 0.56 19.01 1.70
C ASN A 22 0.20 19.71 0.38
N LYS A 23 -1.01 20.23 0.24
CA LYS A 23 -1.41 21.00 -0.94
C LYS A 23 -0.62 22.29 -1.06
N MET A 24 -0.50 23.06 0.02
CA MET A 24 0.31 24.29 0.02
C MET A 24 1.76 24.01 -0.39
N MET A 25 2.37 22.97 0.17
CA MET A 25 3.73 22.56 -0.21
C MET A 25 3.80 22.11 -1.67
N GLN A 26 2.81 21.36 -2.17
CA GLN A 26 2.75 20.96 -3.58
C GLN A 26 2.61 22.17 -4.51
N ASP A 27 1.81 23.16 -4.13
CA ASP A 27 1.65 24.40 -4.88
C ASP A 27 2.97 25.17 -4.92
N GLU A 28 3.68 25.33 -3.80
CA GLU A 28 5.01 25.95 -3.76
C GLU A 28 6.01 25.21 -4.66
N LEU A 29 6.06 23.87 -4.57
CA LEU A 29 6.88 23.05 -5.45
C LEU A 29 6.51 23.24 -6.93
N ALA A 30 5.22 23.38 -7.24
CA ALA A 30 4.74 23.63 -8.58
C ALA A 30 5.09 25.03 -9.12
N HIS A 31 5.55 25.97 -8.29
CA HIS A 31 6.09 27.26 -8.76
C HIS A 31 7.61 27.19 -9.03
N SER A 32 8.30 26.16 -8.55
CA SER A 32 9.73 25.95 -8.81
C SER A 32 9.96 25.41 -10.22
N ALA A 33 10.66 26.19 -11.06
CA ALA A 33 11.02 25.78 -12.42
C ALA A 33 11.86 24.49 -12.43
N ARG A 34 12.84 24.38 -11.51
CA ARG A 34 13.68 23.19 -11.39
C ARG A 34 12.89 21.94 -11.01
N TYR A 35 11.87 22.09 -10.16
CA TYR A 35 11.00 20.97 -9.80
C TYR A 35 10.17 20.48 -10.99
N LYS A 36 9.70 21.40 -11.86
CA LYS A 36 9.00 21.03 -13.10
C LYS A 36 9.91 20.25 -14.06
N GLU A 37 11.12 20.75 -14.30
CA GLU A 37 12.12 20.08 -15.14
C GLU A 37 12.40 18.65 -14.66
N ILE A 38 12.65 18.49 -13.34
CA ILE A 38 12.91 17.16 -12.77
C ILE A 38 11.69 16.23 -12.93
N ASN A 39 10.46 16.75 -12.82
CA ASN A 39 9.27 15.95 -13.05
C ASN A 39 9.12 15.50 -14.51
N GLU A 40 9.47 16.35 -15.47
CA GLU A 40 9.48 16.00 -16.90
C GLU A 40 10.56 14.96 -17.22
N ASP A 41 11.77 15.15 -16.67
CA ASP A 41 12.85 14.17 -16.77
C ASP A 41 12.46 12.83 -16.17
N MET A 42 11.82 12.83 -15.00
CA MET A 42 11.30 11.61 -14.38
C MET A 42 10.25 10.92 -15.24
N LYS A 43 9.36 11.66 -15.93
CA LYS A 43 8.38 11.06 -16.84
C LYS A 43 9.08 10.36 -18.00
N ARG A 44 10.01 11.05 -18.66
CA ARG A 44 10.81 10.50 -19.77
C ARG A 44 11.58 9.25 -19.33
N LEU A 45 12.28 9.32 -18.20
CA LEU A 45 13.04 8.19 -17.65
C LEU A 45 12.14 7.01 -17.27
N ARG A 46 10.91 7.26 -16.77
CA ARG A 46 9.94 6.20 -16.47
C ARG A 46 9.43 5.52 -17.74
N GLU A 47 9.19 6.28 -18.79
CA GLU A 47 8.77 5.74 -20.10
C GLU A 47 9.88 4.89 -20.70
N GLU A 48 11.12 5.39 -20.68
CA GLU A 48 12.31 4.64 -21.13
C GLU A 48 12.50 3.35 -20.34
N LYS A 49 12.45 3.44 -19.00
CA LYS A 49 12.51 2.26 -18.11
C LYS A 49 11.41 1.26 -18.45
N LYS A 50 10.18 1.73 -18.65
CA LYS A 50 9.04 0.86 -18.97
C LYS A 50 9.21 0.18 -20.32
N SER A 51 9.79 0.86 -21.31
CA SER A 51 10.12 0.24 -22.60
C SER A 51 11.09 -0.92 -22.41
N ILE A 52 12.20 -0.68 -21.70
CA ILE A 52 13.21 -1.70 -21.42
C ILE A 52 12.62 -2.89 -20.65
N GLU A 53 11.80 -2.62 -19.63
CA GLU A 53 11.12 -3.68 -18.87
C GLU A 53 10.16 -4.50 -19.73
N ASN A 54 9.43 -3.86 -20.65
CA ASN A 54 8.52 -4.55 -21.57
C ASN A 54 9.30 -5.39 -22.59
N ASP A 55 10.42 -4.89 -23.08
CA ASP A 55 11.30 -5.63 -24.00
C ASP A 55 11.89 -6.86 -23.32
N VAL A 56 12.29 -6.76 -22.06
CA VAL A 56 12.76 -7.93 -21.30
C VAL A 56 11.62 -8.92 -21.06
N LYS A 57 10.43 -8.44 -20.68
CA LYS A 57 9.26 -9.31 -20.44
C LYS A 57 8.78 -10.02 -21.71
N SER A 58 8.83 -9.36 -22.86
CA SER A 58 8.43 -9.99 -24.13
C SER A 58 9.38 -11.11 -24.54
N ASN A 59 10.67 -10.97 -24.23
CA ASN A 59 11.69 -12.00 -24.47
C ASN A 59 11.62 -13.16 -23.46
N ALA A 60 11.01 -12.97 -22.29
CA ALA A 60 10.88 -13.96 -21.22
C ALA A 60 9.41 -14.35 -20.95
N LEU A 61 8.65 -14.63 -22.02
CA LEU A 61 7.18 -14.77 -21.96
C LEU A 61 6.69 -15.83 -20.94
N LYS A 62 7.43 -16.94 -20.78
CA LYS A 62 7.10 -17.99 -19.79
C LYS A 62 7.30 -17.52 -18.35
N ASP A 63 8.39 -16.80 -18.07
CA ASP A 63 8.66 -16.26 -16.73
C ASP A 63 7.68 -15.13 -16.40
N ALA A 64 7.29 -14.33 -17.40
CA ALA A 64 6.25 -13.31 -17.26
C ALA A 64 4.89 -13.92 -16.88
N GLN A 65 4.48 -15.01 -17.55
CA GLN A 65 3.27 -15.75 -17.17
C GLN A 65 3.37 -16.31 -15.76
N ARG A 66 4.51 -16.94 -15.41
CA ARG A 66 4.71 -17.48 -14.06
C ARG A 66 4.64 -16.39 -12.98
N MET A 67 5.13 -15.19 -13.27
CA MET A 67 5.06 -14.05 -12.36
C MET A 67 3.61 -13.58 -12.15
N ASP A 68 2.79 -13.55 -13.19
CA ASP A 68 1.36 -13.23 -13.07
C ASP A 68 0.61 -14.30 -12.27
N ASP A 69 0.91 -15.57 -12.49
CA ASP A 69 0.34 -16.68 -11.70
C ASP A 69 0.72 -16.56 -10.22
N LEU A 70 2.00 -16.31 -9.92
CA LEU A 70 2.49 -16.11 -8.55
C LEU A 70 1.82 -14.90 -7.89
N LYS A 71 1.55 -13.84 -8.65
CA LYS A 71 0.84 -12.67 -8.12
C LYS A 71 -0.58 -13.03 -7.69
N LEU A 72 -1.30 -13.81 -8.49
CA LEU A 72 -2.64 -14.29 -8.16
C LEU A 72 -2.61 -15.23 -6.94
N GLU A 73 -1.65 -16.14 -6.91
CA GLU A 73 -1.44 -17.06 -5.79
C GLU A 73 -1.16 -16.30 -4.47
N ILE A 74 -0.24 -15.33 -4.50
CA ILE A 74 0.06 -14.47 -3.34
C ILE A 74 -1.18 -13.68 -2.89
N MET A 75 -1.97 -13.15 -3.82
CA MET A 75 -3.21 -12.45 -3.48
C MET A 75 -4.19 -13.38 -2.75
N SER A 76 -4.40 -14.59 -3.28
CA SER A 76 -5.28 -15.58 -2.67
C SER A 76 -4.79 -16.04 -1.30
N LEU A 77 -3.48 -16.27 -1.15
CA LEU A 77 -2.88 -16.66 0.13
C LEU A 77 -2.99 -15.55 1.18
N ASN A 78 -2.82 -14.28 0.79
CA ASN A 78 -2.99 -13.15 1.71
C ASN A 78 -4.43 -12.97 2.17
N GLU A 79 -5.41 -13.20 1.28
CA GLU A 79 -6.83 -13.21 1.64
C GLU A 79 -7.12 -14.32 2.65
N LEU A 80 -6.69 -15.56 2.35
CA LEU A 80 -6.86 -16.69 3.25
C LEU A 80 -6.17 -16.47 4.61
N LEU A 81 -4.95 -15.94 4.63
CA LEU A 81 -4.23 -15.62 5.86
C LEU A 81 -4.97 -14.58 6.70
N SER A 82 -5.57 -13.58 6.04
CA SER A 82 -6.37 -12.56 6.71
C SER A 82 -7.63 -13.16 7.34
N ASP A 83 -8.34 -14.01 6.60
CA ASP A 83 -9.54 -14.68 7.10
C ASP A 83 -9.24 -15.63 8.26
N LEU A 84 -8.20 -16.44 8.14
CA LEU A 84 -7.75 -17.34 9.21
C LEU A 84 -7.38 -16.55 10.47
N SER A 85 -6.54 -15.52 10.32
CA SER A 85 -6.11 -14.71 11.47
C SER A 85 -7.27 -14.00 12.16
N LEU A 86 -8.25 -13.51 11.40
CA LEU A 86 -9.46 -12.88 11.96
C LEU A 86 -10.36 -13.91 12.67
N ASN A 87 -10.56 -15.08 12.07
CA ASN A 87 -11.38 -16.15 12.67
C ASN A 87 -10.78 -16.65 13.99
N MET A 88 -9.47 -16.91 14.02
CA MET A 88 -8.76 -17.31 15.24
C MET A 88 -8.85 -16.22 16.33
N TYR A 89 -8.71 -14.94 15.93
CA TYR A 89 -8.86 -13.82 16.86
C TYR A 89 -10.27 -13.76 17.48
N ILE A 90 -11.32 -13.93 16.66
CA ILE A 90 -12.72 -13.98 17.13
C ILE A 90 -12.95 -15.19 18.05
N ALA A 91 -12.34 -16.34 17.73
CA ALA A 91 -12.39 -17.56 18.55
C ALA A 91 -11.57 -17.46 19.86
N LYS A 92 -10.86 -16.35 20.10
CA LYS A 92 -9.93 -16.15 21.23
C LYS A 92 -8.76 -17.13 21.24
N GLU A 93 -8.36 -17.61 20.07
CA GLU A 93 -7.18 -18.44 19.88
C GLU A 93 -5.92 -17.57 19.75
N GLN A 94 -4.75 -18.17 20.00
CA GLN A 94 -3.47 -17.49 19.85
C GLN A 94 -3.13 -17.32 18.37
N VAL A 95 -3.05 -16.08 17.90
CA VAL A 95 -2.72 -15.75 16.49
C VAL A 95 -1.27 -15.30 16.39
N GLU A 96 -0.40 -16.21 15.96
CA GLU A 96 1.01 -15.92 15.72
C GLU A 96 1.62 -16.86 14.67
N ILE A 97 2.70 -16.40 14.05
CA ILE A 97 3.55 -17.22 13.18
C ILE A 97 5.01 -17.06 13.58
N LEU A 98 5.81 -18.08 13.30
CA LEU A 98 7.27 -18.05 13.43
C LEU A 98 7.88 -17.96 12.03
N ASP A 99 8.90 -17.10 11.87
CA ASP A 99 9.68 -17.07 10.64
C ASP A 99 10.84 -18.07 10.66
N ALA A 100 11.63 -18.08 9.58
CA ALA A 100 12.78 -18.98 9.43
C ALA A 100 13.86 -18.81 10.52
N ALA A 101 13.88 -17.67 11.22
CA ALA A 101 14.81 -17.39 12.31
C ALA A 101 14.18 -17.63 13.70
N ASN A 102 13.01 -18.28 13.77
CA ASN A 102 12.20 -18.45 14.98
C ASN A 102 11.78 -17.13 15.63
N GLN A 103 11.71 -16.03 14.88
CA GLN A 103 11.15 -14.79 15.39
C GLN A 103 9.62 -14.84 15.31
N ARG A 104 8.96 -14.37 16.37
CA ARG A 104 7.51 -14.35 16.51
C ARG A 104 6.89 -13.13 15.84
N TRP A 105 5.86 -13.36 15.04
CA TRP A 105 5.06 -12.34 14.37
C TRP A 105 3.60 -12.48 14.79
N VAL A 106 2.92 -11.33 14.97
CA VAL A 106 1.51 -11.24 15.36
C VAL A 106 0.75 -10.39 14.34
N PRO A 107 -0.56 -10.62 14.14
CA PRO A 107 -1.35 -9.84 13.17
C PRO A 107 -1.47 -8.38 13.60
N SER A 108 -1.43 -7.47 12.61
CA SER A 108 -1.71 -6.05 12.80
C SER A 108 -3.10 -5.72 12.24
N PHE A 109 -4.06 -5.47 13.11
CA PHE A 109 -5.42 -5.09 12.70
C PHE A 109 -5.53 -3.59 12.48
N LYS A 110 -6.13 -3.20 11.35
CA LYS A 110 -6.41 -1.81 11.02
C LYS A 110 -7.92 -1.58 10.93
N VAL A 111 -8.42 -0.65 11.74
CA VAL A 111 -9.83 -0.21 11.67
C VAL A 111 -9.96 0.92 10.65
N ALA A 112 -10.91 0.79 9.73
CA ALA A 112 -11.26 1.82 8.77
C ALA A 112 -12.78 1.92 8.63
N PHE A 113 -13.30 3.15 8.74
CA PHE A 113 -14.72 3.43 8.50
C PHE A 113 -14.93 3.79 7.03
N LYS A 114 -15.99 3.27 6.42
CA LYS A 114 -16.46 3.63 5.08
C LYS A 114 -17.81 4.33 5.16
N LYS A 115 -18.08 5.24 4.23
CA LYS A 115 -19.42 5.80 4.04
C LYS A 115 -20.30 4.72 3.41
N ASP A 116 -21.51 4.57 3.93
CA ASP A 116 -22.55 3.71 3.33
C ASP A 116 -23.24 4.42 2.16
#